data_AF-A0A1Y1NJU7-F1
#
_entry.id   AF-A0A1Y1NJU7-F1
#
_cell.length_a   1.000
_cell.length_b   1.000
_cell.length_c   1.000
_cell.angle_alpha   90.00
_cell.angle_beta   90.00
_cell.angle_gamma   90.00
#
_symmetry.space_group_name_H-M   'P 1'
#
loop_
_entity.id
_entity.type
_entity.pdbx_description
1 polymer ?
#
loop_
_entity_poly.entity_id
_entity_poly.type
_entity_poly.pdbx_seq_one_letter_code
_entity_poly.pdbx_strand_id
1 'polypeptide(L)'
;QPSDRDSDLDKQFKELSNKYKHVKRLYFEGKTQIDMLNGRVEQLQNAVANQRMSQSRTAWDDNEYSTRFNRLNGAINNLSFNIRKDWRSLPLWINGFVSSDALKTGKQEMTAIGRAVVSRWLVEEVFNKCFHPALDTQLSSQLKEIELSIRENSYTMHHQEEVDAHTTKVVNWRMATLDGLQKRLNSNAAADNRGMLIGKVTKNLT
;
A
#
# COMPACT_ATOMS: atom_id res chain seq x y z
N GLN A 1 6.66 87.38 6.02
CA GLN A 1 6.76 86.36 4.96
C GLN A 1 7.48 85.17 5.54
N PRO A 2 6.96 83.94 5.43
CA PRO A 2 7.74 82.75 5.76
C PRO A 2 8.94 82.72 4.81
N SER A 3 10.11 82.35 5.32
CA SER A 3 11.33 82.32 4.52
C SER A 3 11.28 81.14 3.53
N ASP A 4 11.86 81.26 2.34
CA ASP A 4 11.96 80.15 1.37
C ASP A 4 12.61 78.88 1.97
N ARG A 5 13.39 79.04 3.04
CA ARG A 5 13.95 77.96 3.86
C ARG A 5 12.90 77.13 4.59
N ASP A 6 11.84 77.73 5.11
CA ASP A 6 10.76 77.01 5.82
C ASP A 6 9.95 76.13 4.85
N SER A 7 9.73 76.63 3.63
CA SER A 7 9.07 75.90 2.54
C SER A 7 9.86 74.67 2.10
N ASP A 8 11.19 74.78 2.04
CA ASP A 8 12.07 73.67 1.67
C ASP A 8 12.17 72.59 2.76
N LEU A 9 12.20 73.02 4.03
CA LEU A 9 12.15 72.10 5.18
C LEU A 9 10.82 71.31 5.23
N ASP A 10 9.70 71.95 4.92
CA ASP A 10 8.39 71.28 4.84
C ASP A 10 8.31 70.25 3.70
N LYS A 11 8.94 70.54 2.57
CA LYS A 11 9.06 69.58 1.45
C LYS A 11 9.91 68.38 1.84
N GLN A 12 11.07 68.61 2.45
CA GLN A 12 11.96 67.54 2.92
C GLN A 12 11.27 66.67 4.00
N PHE A 13 10.51 67.28 4.90
CA PHE A 13 9.74 66.56 5.91
C PHE A 13 8.64 65.68 5.28
N LYS A 14 7.89 66.21 4.31
CA LYS A 14 6.89 65.43 3.55
C LYS A 14 7.52 64.26 2.79
N GLU A 15 8.65 64.50 2.13
CA GLU A 15 9.37 63.45 1.39
C GLU A 15 9.86 62.35 2.34
N LEU A 16 10.45 62.73 3.49
CA LEU A 16 10.89 61.80 4.51
C LEU A 16 9.72 60.99 5.11
N SER A 17 8.58 61.66 5.37
CA SER A 17 7.36 61.00 5.85
C SER A 17 6.83 59.98 4.84
N ASN A 18 6.85 60.30 3.55
CA ASN A 18 6.44 59.39 2.49
C ASN A 18 7.38 58.18 2.37
N LYS A 19 8.70 58.40 2.41
CA LYS A 19 9.71 57.32 2.43
C LYS A 19 9.52 56.40 3.64
N TYR A 20 9.30 56.98 4.83
CA TYR A 20 9.04 56.21 6.04
C TYR A 20 7.76 55.35 5.93
N LYS A 21 6.66 55.93 5.45
CA LYS A 21 5.40 55.18 5.23
C LYS A 21 5.59 54.04 4.23
N HIS A 22 6.35 54.28 3.16
CA HIS A 22 6.63 53.26 2.16
C HIS A 22 7.46 52.10 2.73
N VAL A 23 8.55 52.41 3.44
CA VAL A 23 9.39 51.39 4.12
C VAL A 23 8.59 50.63 5.17
N LYS A 24 7.77 51.33 5.96
CA LYS A 24 6.89 50.71 6.95
C LYS A 24 5.92 49.72 6.30
N ARG A 25 5.30 50.09 5.18
CA ARG A 25 4.40 49.20 4.44
C ARG A 25 5.13 47.95 3.95
N LEU A 26 6.29 48.12 3.30
CA LEU A 26 7.10 46.99 2.83
C LEU A 26 7.54 46.07 3.97
N TYR A 27 7.91 46.63 5.12
CA TYR A 27 8.25 45.86 6.31
C TYR A 27 7.09 44.98 6.79
N PHE A 28 5.88 45.53 6.88
CA PHE A 28 4.71 44.77 7.31
C PHE A 28 4.26 43.75 6.26
N GLU A 29 4.28 44.08 4.98
CA GLU A 29 4.01 43.12 3.89
C GLU A 29 5.00 41.93 3.94
N GLY A 30 6.29 42.22 4.11
CA GLY A 30 7.33 41.19 4.25
C GLY A 30 7.14 40.34 5.52
N LYS A 31 6.78 40.97 6.65
CA LYS A 31 6.47 40.25 7.89
C LYS A 31 5.28 39.29 7.71
N THR A 32 4.20 39.74 7.08
CA THR A 32 3.05 38.88 6.78
C THR A 32 3.43 37.71 5.87
N GLN A 33 4.28 37.93 4.87
CA GLN A 33 4.75 36.86 3.99
C GLN A 33 5.62 35.84 4.75
N ILE A 34 6.50 36.30 5.64
CA ILE A 34 7.31 35.44 6.51
C ILE A 34 6.41 34.59 7.42
N ASP A 35 5.42 35.21 8.07
CA ASP A 35 4.49 34.50 8.95
C ASP A 35 3.69 33.43 8.17
N MET A 36 3.25 33.75 6.95
CA MET A 36 2.57 32.80 6.06
C MET A 36 3.48 31.64 5.66
N LEU A 37 4.73 31.92 5.28
CA LEU A 37 5.71 30.89 4.92
C LEU A 37 6.04 29.99 6.10
N ASN A 38 6.19 30.55 7.30
CA ASN A 38 6.42 29.77 8.52
C ASN A 38 5.26 28.81 8.79
N GLY A 39 4.02 29.26 8.68
CA GLY A 39 2.85 28.38 8.82
C GLY A 39 2.84 27.26 7.78
N ARG A 40 3.26 27.54 6.54
CA ARG A 40 3.37 26.51 5.49
C ARG A 40 4.50 25.51 5.77
N VAL A 41 5.61 25.96 6.34
CA VAL A 41 6.71 25.09 6.78
C VAL A 41 6.22 24.14 7.88
N GLU A 42 5.51 24.64 8.90
CA GLU A 42 4.94 23.79 9.96
C GLU A 42 3.96 22.75 9.40
N GLN A 43 3.08 23.15 8.48
CA GLN A 43 2.17 22.22 7.80
C GLN A 43 2.92 21.12 7.04
N LEU A 44 3.98 21.49 6.30
CA LEU A 44 4.79 20.53 5.57
C LEU A 44 5.57 19.59 6.50
N GLN A 45 6.10 20.11 7.60
CA GLN A 45 6.78 19.30 8.63
C GLN A 45 5.82 18.27 9.23
N ASN A 46 4.58 18.67 9.57
CA ASN A 46 3.54 17.76 10.06
C ASN A 46 3.15 16.71 9.01
N ALA A 47 3.02 17.10 7.74
CA ALA A 47 2.73 16.17 6.65
C ALA A 47 3.85 15.13 6.47
N VAL A 48 5.12 15.56 6.49
CA VAL A 48 6.29 14.68 6.40
C VAL A 48 6.40 13.75 7.62
N ALA A 49 6.14 14.25 8.82
CA ALA A 49 6.13 13.44 10.03
C ALA A 49 5.07 12.33 9.96
N ASN A 50 3.84 12.66 9.56
CA ASN A 50 2.77 11.69 9.35
C ASN A 50 3.11 10.67 8.25
N GLN A 51 3.71 11.12 7.15
CA GLN A 51 4.17 10.23 6.09
C GLN A 51 5.23 9.24 6.60
N ARG A 52 6.23 9.71 7.34
CA ARG A 52 7.26 8.85 7.96
C ARG A 52 6.66 7.85 8.93
N MET A 53 5.71 8.28 9.75
CA MET A 53 5.02 7.40 10.70
C MET A 53 4.22 6.30 9.97
N SER A 54 3.55 6.66 8.88
CA SER A 54 2.84 5.71 8.02
C SER A 54 3.79 4.73 7.34
N GLN A 55 4.90 5.22 6.77
CA GLN A 55 5.93 4.39 6.13
C GLN A 55 6.56 3.40 7.12
N SER A 56 6.84 3.83 8.35
CA SER A 56 7.37 2.96 9.40
C SER A 56 6.39 1.82 9.73
N ARG A 57 5.09 2.12 9.87
CA ARG A 57 4.07 1.08 10.08
C ARG A 57 4.03 0.08 8.93
N THR A 58 4.06 0.55 7.68
CA THR A 58 4.11 -0.32 6.50
C THR A 58 5.36 -1.20 6.49
N ALA A 59 6.53 -0.66 6.83
CA ALA A 59 7.79 -1.42 6.84
C ALA A 59 7.83 -2.52 7.92
N TRP A 60 7.23 -2.26 9.10
CA TRP A 60 7.08 -3.28 10.14
C TRP A 60 6.17 -4.42 9.68
N ASP A 61 5.05 -4.08 9.05
CA ASP A 61 4.15 -5.06 8.44
C ASP A 61 4.88 -5.88 7.37
N ASP A 62 5.68 -5.24 6.50
CA ASP A 62 6.42 -5.92 5.41
C ASP A 62 7.40 -6.98 5.94
N ASN A 63 8.11 -6.70 7.03
CA ASN A 63 9.03 -7.68 7.62
C ASN A 63 8.28 -8.88 8.24
N GLU A 64 7.12 -8.62 8.85
CA GLU A 64 6.26 -9.68 9.36
C GLU A 64 5.68 -10.53 8.21
N TYR A 65 5.20 -9.88 7.14
CA TYR A 65 4.74 -10.56 5.94
C TYR A 65 5.85 -11.41 5.32
N SER A 66 7.06 -10.87 5.16
CA SER A 66 8.22 -11.61 4.67
C SER A 66 8.47 -12.87 5.49
N THR A 67 8.47 -12.76 6.81
CA THR A 67 8.64 -13.91 7.72
C THR A 67 7.52 -14.94 7.54
N ARG A 68 6.26 -14.51 7.46
CA ARG A 68 5.09 -15.40 7.27
C ARG A 68 5.11 -16.09 5.90
N PHE A 69 5.45 -15.37 4.83
CA PHE A 69 5.58 -15.93 3.49
C PHE A 69 6.75 -16.92 3.39
N ASN A 70 7.87 -16.65 4.06
CA ASN A 70 8.99 -17.60 4.13
C ASN A 70 8.58 -18.90 4.81
N ARG A 71 7.82 -18.83 5.92
CA ARG A 71 7.25 -20.02 6.58
C ARG A 71 6.28 -20.79 5.68
N LEU A 72 5.40 -20.07 4.98
CA LEU A 72 4.47 -20.66 4.01
C LEU A 72 5.22 -21.36 2.87
N ASN A 73 6.23 -20.72 2.28
CA ASN A 73 7.07 -21.31 1.23
C ASN A 73 7.78 -22.58 1.73
N GLY A 74 8.26 -22.59 2.97
CA GLY A 74 8.80 -23.79 3.62
C GLY A 74 7.77 -24.92 3.74
N ALA A 75 6.54 -24.60 4.16
CA ALA A 75 5.45 -25.57 4.25
C ALA A 75 5.05 -26.14 2.87
N ILE A 76 4.96 -25.28 1.85
CA ILE A 76 4.70 -25.69 0.46
C ILE A 76 5.79 -26.64 -0.02
N ASN A 77 7.06 -26.32 0.23
CA ASN A 77 8.18 -27.18 -0.15
C ASN A 77 8.10 -28.56 0.53
N ASN A 78 7.82 -28.59 1.83
CA ASN A 78 7.69 -29.84 2.58
C ASN A 78 6.52 -30.70 2.07
N LEU A 79 5.35 -30.11 1.86
CA LEU A 79 4.20 -30.82 1.29
C LEU A 79 4.53 -31.38 -0.10
N SER A 80 5.11 -30.54 -0.96
CA SER A 80 5.47 -30.91 -2.33
C SER A 80 6.48 -32.04 -2.37
N PHE A 81 7.45 -32.03 -1.45
CA PHE A 81 8.40 -33.11 -1.30
C PHE A 81 7.72 -34.40 -0.86
N ASN A 82 6.81 -34.34 0.11
CA ASN A 82 6.12 -35.52 0.62
C ASN A 82 5.27 -36.21 -0.46
N ILE A 83 4.55 -35.44 -1.28
CA ILE A 83 3.66 -35.98 -2.32
C ILE A 83 4.35 -36.31 -3.63
N ARG A 84 5.66 -36.06 -3.76
CA ARG A 84 6.38 -36.11 -5.06
C ARG A 84 6.32 -37.46 -5.79
N LYS A 85 6.06 -38.56 -5.06
CA LYS A 85 5.94 -39.92 -5.63
C LYS A 85 4.50 -40.37 -5.83
N ASP A 86 3.53 -39.59 -5.37
CA ASP A 86 2.11 -39.98 -5.34
C ASP A 86 1.35 -39.46 -6.58
N TRP A 87 2.01 -38.68 -7.44
CA TRP A 87 1.43 -38.13 -8.66
C TRP A 87 1.08 -39.25 -9.65
N ARG A 88 -0.19 -39.32 -10.04
CA ARG A 88 -0.68 -40.23 -11.08
C ARG A 88 -0.71 -39.59 -12.47
N SER A 89 -0.93 -38.28 -12.50
CA SER A 89 -1.05 -37.49 -13.71
C SER A 89 -0.73 -36.03 -13.41
N LEU A 90 -0.31 -35.27 -14.43
CA LEU A 90 -0.02 -33.85 -14.31
C LEU A 90 -1.16 -33.00 -14.87
N PRO A 91 -1.40 -31.80 -14.32
CA PRO A 91 -2.27 -30.81 -14.96
C PRO A 91 -1.79 -30.45 -16.36
N LEU A 92 -2.73 -30.26 -17.30
CA LEU A 92 -2.41 -29.98 -18.70
C LEU A 92 -1.49 -28.75 -18.88
N TRP A 93 -1.67 -27.73 -18.05
CA TRP A 93 -0.93 -26.47 -18.13
C TRP A 93 0.56 -26.61 -17.75
N ILE A 94 0.95 -27.65 -17.01
CA ILE A 94 2.36 -27.87 -16.62
C ILE A 94 3.01 -29.01 -17.42
N ASN A 95 2.21 -29.87 -18.05
CA ASN A 95 2.69 -31.09 -18.69
C ASN A 95 3.78 -30.85 -19.76
N GLY A 96 3.72 -29.73 -20.49
CA GLY A 96 4.73 -29.37 -21.50
C GLY A 96 6.08 -28.93 -20.94
N PHE A 97 6.19 -28.71 -19.63
CA PHE A 97 7.42 -28.26 -18.95
C PHE A 97 8.11 -29.39 -18.18
N VAL A 98 7.69 -30.64 -18.39
CA VAL A 98 8.10 -31.78 -17.58
C VAL A 98 8.67 -32.89 -18.46
N SER A 99 9.74 -33.50 -17.98
CA SER A 99 10.41 -34.63 -18.61
C SER A 99 9.49 -35.85 -18.69
N SER A 100 9.57 -36.61 -19.77
CA SER A 100 8.68 -37.76 -20.04
C SER A 100 8.71 -38.86 -18.96
N ASP A 101 9.79 -38.94 -18.19
CA ASP A 101 10.04 -39.91 -17.12
C ASP A 101 9.88 -39.31 -15.71
N ALA A 102 9.55 -38.03 -15.58
CA ALA A 102 9.45 -37.33 -14.29
C ALA A 102 8.48 -38.03 -13.31
N LEU A 103 7.31 -38.44 -13.82
CA LEU A 103 6.31 -39.19 -13.04
C LEU A 103 6.83 -40.55 -12.55
N LYS A 104 7.69 -41.21 -13.35
CA LYS A 104 8.28 -42.51 -12.98
C LYS A 104 9.40 -42.34 -11.95
N THR A 105 10.17 -41.27 -12.05
CA THR A 105 11.35 -41.07 -11.19
C THR A 105 10.99 -40.46 -9.84
N GLY A 106 9.99 -39.58 -9.74
CA GLY A 106 9.53 -39.03 -8.46
C GLY A 106 10.60 -38.24 -7.70
N LYS A 107 11.45 -37.50 -8.43
CA LYS A 107 12.63 -36.79 -7.90
C LYS A 107 12.37 -35.28 -7.73
N GLN A 108 13.42 -34.46 -7.81
CA GLN A 108 13.38 -33.01 -7.59
C GLN A 108 12.39 -32.30 -8.52
N GLU A 109 12.25 -32.77 -9.76
CA GLU A 109 11.30 -32.24 -10.73
C GLU A 109 9.85 -32.36 -10.23
N MET A 110 9.47 -33.51 -9.65
CA MET A 110 8.14 -33.71 -9.07
C MET A 110 7.91 -32.85 -7.82
N THR A 111 8.95 -32.59 -7.04
CA THR A 111 8.87 -31.60 -5.95
C THR A 111 8.63 -30.20 -6.50
N ALA A 112 9.32 -29.80 -7.58
CA ALA A 112 9.13 -28.49 -8.21
C ALA A 112 7.70 -28.33 -8.77
N ILE A 113 7.18 -29.37 -9.41
CA ILE A 113 5.78 -29.43 -9.89
C ILE A 113 4.81 -29.27 -8.72
N GLY A 114 5.00 -30.00 -7.63
CA GLY A 114 4.18 -29.84 -6.43
C GLY A 114 4.18 -28.41 -5.91
N ARG A 115 5.35 -27.76 -5.88
CA ARG A 115 5.45 -26.36 -5.46
C ARG A 115 4.65 -25.45 -6.37
N ALA A 116 4.75 -25.63 -7.70
CA ALA A 116 4.01 -24.84 -8.67
C ALA A 116 2.49 -25.02 -8.52
N VAL A 117 2.02 -26.25 -8.39
CA VAL A 117 0.59 -26.57 -8.26
C VAL A 117 0.02 -26.02 -6.96
N VAL A 118 0.68 -26.25 -5.83
CA VAL A 118 0.21 -25.74 -4.52
C VAL A 118 0.25 -24.21 -4.47
N SER A 119 1.29 -23.59 -5.03
CA SER A 119 1.38 -22.11 -5.06
C SER A 119 0.27 -21.51 -5.90
N ARG A 120 0.00 -22.09 -7.08
CA ARG A 120 -1.11 -21.67 -7.95
C ARG A 120 -2.44 -21.81 -7.23
N TRP A 121 -2.69 -22.95 -6.58
CA TRP A 121 -3.90 -23.18 -5.81
C TRP A 121 -4.08 -22.14 -4.69
N LEU A 122 -3.02 -21.81 -3.94
CA LEU A 122 -3.10 -20.78 -2.89
C LEU A 122 -3.48 -19.41 -3.46
N VAL A 123 -2.92 -19.04 -4.62
CA VAL A 123 -3.28 -17.78 -5.29
C VAL A 123 -4.74 -17.81 -5.71
N GLU A 124 -5.17 -18.85 -6.43
CA GLU A 124 -6.51 -18.93 -7.01
C GLU A 124 -7.61 -19.13 -5.96
N GLU A 125 -7.39 -19.99 -4.96
CA GLU A 125 -8.42 -20.39 -3.99
C GLU A 125 -8.41 -19.58 -2.69
N VAL A 126 -7.27 -18.98 -2.32
CA VAL A 126 -7.14 -18.23 -1.07
C VAL A 126 -6.93 -16.75 -1.35
N PHE A 127 -5.82 -16.39 -1.98
CA PHE A 127 -5.47 -14.98 -2.11
C PHE A 127 -6.43 -14.23 -3.02
N ASN A 128 -6.85 -14.78 -4.15
CA ASN A 128 -7.77 -14.09 -5.06
C ASN A 128 -9.24 -14.11 -4.59
N LYS A 129 -9.58 -14.85 -3.53
CA LYS A 129 -10.96 -14.99 -3.03
C LYS A 129 -11.17 -14.42 -1.63
N CYS A 130 -10.10 -14.05 -0.92
CA CYS A 130 -10.18 -13.55 0.45
C CYS A 130 -9.41 -12.23 0.58
N PHE A 131 -10.14 -11.15 0.89
CA PHE A 131 -9.53 -9.86 1.22
C PHE A 131 -8.99 -9.86 2.66
N HIS A 132 -9.79 -10.33 3.61
CA HIS A 132 -9.39 -10.43 5.01
C HIS A 132 -10.11 -11.60 5.71
N PRO A 133 -9.40 -12.47 6.46
CA PRO A 133 -9.96 -13.72 6.97
C PRO A 133 -10.90 -13.55 8.19
N ALA A 134 -10.90 -12.38 8.82
CA ALA A 134 -11.80 -12.05 9.93
C ALA A 134 -13.17 -11.51 9.47
N LEU A 135 -13.34 -11.24 8.18
CA LEU A 135 -14.60 -10.76 7.63
C LEU A 135 -15.49 -11.95 7.24
N ASP A 136 -16.79 -11.68 7.16
CA ASP A 136 -17.73 -12.59 6.52
C ASP A 136 -17.23 -12.98 5.12
N THR A 137 -17.47 -14.23 4.72
CA THR A 137 -16.93 -14.79 3.48
C THR A 137 -17.37 -14.02 2.25
N GLN A 138 -18.64 -13.61 2.19
CA GLN A 138 -19.18 -12.91 1.04
C GLN A 138 -18.60 -11.49 0.95
N LEU A 139 -18.60 -10.76 2.07
CA LEU A 139 -18.01 -9.42 2.11
C LEU A 139 -16.52 -9.44 1.76
N SER A 140 -15.76 -10.39 2.31
CA SER A 140 -14.34 -10.55 2.04
C SER A 140 -14.08 -10.81 0.55
N SER A 141 -14.90 -11.65 -0.09
CA SER A 141 -14.79 -11.94 -1.53
C SER A 141 -15.08 -10.71 -2.38
N GLN A 142 -16.14 -9.96 -2.06
CA GLN A 142 -16.52 -8.76 -2.82
C GLN A 142 -15.46 -7.65 -2.72
N LEU A 143 -14.90 -7.44 -1.53
CA LEU A 143 -13.78 -6.51 -1.36
C LEU A 143 -12.55 -6.97 -2.14
N LYS A 144 -12.31 -8.28 -2.22
CA LYS A 144 -11.19 -8.80 -2.98
C LYS A 144 -11.38 -8.60 -4.49
N GLU A 145 -12.58 -8.82 -4.98
CA GLU A 145 -12.94 -8.53 -6.37
C GLU A 145 -12.69 -7.06 -6.72
N ILE A 146 -13.12 -6.13 -5.86
CA ILE A 146 -12.84 -4.70 -6.03
C ILE A 146 -11.33 -4.44 -6.06
N GLU A 147 -10.54 -5.01 -5.15
CA GLU A 147 -9.08 -4.85 -5.14
C GLU A 147 -8.46 -5.33 -6.47
N LEU A 148 -8.89 -6.49 -6.97
CA LEU A 148 -8.41 -7.07 -8.23
C LEU A 148 -8.81 -6.19 -9.42
N SER A 149 -10.05 -5.71 -9.49
CA SER A 149 -10.50 -4.79 -10.54
C SER A 149 -9.74 -3.46 -10.53
N ILE A 150 -9.39 -2.94 -9.34
CA ILE A 150 -8.51 -1.77 -9.25
C ILE A 150 -7.16 -2.10 -9.89
N ARG A 151 -6.55 -3.25 -9.56
CA ARG A 151 -5.24 -3.67 -10.11
C ARG A 151 -5.28 -3.87 -11.63
N GLU A 152 -6.34 -4.49 -12.15
CA GLU A 152 -6.53 -4.76 -13.58
C GLU A 152 -6.77 -3.49 -14.41
N ASN A 153 -7.28 -2.42 -13.81
CA ASN A 153 -7.45 -1.11 -14.46
C ASN A 153 -6.11 -0.37 -14.73
N SER A 154 -5.00 -1.10 -14.82
CA SER A 154 -3.64 -0.62 -15.12
C SER A 154 -3.27 -0.71 -16.60
N TYR A 155 -4.21 -1.11 -17.47
CA TYR A 155 -3.93 -1.54 -18.85
C TYR A 155 -3.21 -0.51 -19.75
N THR A 156 -3.09 0.74 -19.32
CA THR A 156 -2.46 1.84 -20.07
C THR A 156 -1.15 2.37 -19.45
N MET A 157 -0.59 1.70 -18.43
CA MET A 157 0.58 2.26 -17.73
C MET A 157 1.88 1.93 -18.45
N HIS A 158 2.53 2.96 -18.99
CA HIS A 158 3.76 2.85 -19.77
C HIS A 158 5.00 3.35 -19.01
N HIS A 159 4.78 4.08 -17.90
CA HIS A 159 5.84 4.68 -17.10
C HIS A 159 5.90 4.14 -15.67
N GLN A 160 7.10 4.12 -15.07
CA GLN A 160 7.27 3.64 -13.69
C GLN A 160 6.49 4.48 -12.67
N GLU A 161 6.43 5.81 -12.86
CA GLU A 161 5.67 6.70 -11.98
C GLU A 161 4.17 6.37 -11.96
N GLU A 162 3.62 5.96 -13.10
CA GLU A 162 2.24 5.50 -13.24
C GLU A 162 2.03 4.21 -12.43
N VAL A 163 2.93 3.24 -12.54
CA VAL A 163 2.90 1.99 -11.76
C VAL A 163 2.95 2.27 -10.25
N ASP A 164 3.80 3.20 -9.83
CA ASP A 164 3.93 3.58 -8.43
C ASP A 164 2.68 4.31 -7.91
N ALA A 165 2.10 5.20 -8.72
CA ALA A 165 0.85 5.89 -8.41
C ALA A 165 -0.31 4.89 -8.30
N HIS A 166 -0.37 3.89 -9.17
CA HIS A 166 -1.39 2.84 -9.13
C HIS A 166 -1.24 1.93 -7.91
N THR A 167 0.01 1.56 -7.59
CA THR A 167 0.32 0.82 -6.37
C THR A 167 -0.14 1.61 -5.13
N THR A 168 0.16 2.91 -5.09
CA THR A 168 -0.27 3.82 -4.02
C THR A 168 -1.80 3.88 -3.90
N LYS A 169 -2.52 3.92 -5.02
CA LYS A 169 -3.99 3.89 -5.03
C LYS A 169 -4.54 2.62 -4.39
N VAL A 170 -4.01 1.45 -4.73
CA VAL A 170 -4.44 0.17 -4.14
C VAL A 170 -4.15 0.12 -2.64
N VAL A 171 -2.95 0.57 -2.23
CA VAL A 171 -2.56 0.63 -0.81
C VAL A 171 -3.50 1.55 -0.03
N ASN A 172 -3.74 2.77 -0.52
CA ASN A 172 -4.64 3.72 0.13
C ASN A 172 -6.07 3.19 0.24
N TRP A 173 -6.58 2.56 -0.81
CA TRP A 173 -7.90 1.93 -0.79
C TRP A 173 -7.97 0.84 0.30
N ARG A 174 -6.95 -0.03 0.38
CA ARG A 174 -6.89 -1.10 1.38
C ARG A 174 -6.83 -0.55 2.81
N MET A 175 -6.00 0.46 3.05
CA MET A 175 -5.87 1.10 4.36
C MET A 175 -7.20 1.73 4.81
N ALA A 176 -7.80 2.58 3.96
CA ALA A 176 -9.07 3.23 4.28
C ALA A 176 -10.20 2.21 4.50
N THR A 177 -10.22 1.12 3.72
CA THR A 177 -11.20 0.05 3.87
C THR A 177 -11.04 -0.69 5.19
N LEU A 178 -9.82 -1.06 5.57
CA LEU A 178 -9.56 -1.74 6.85
C LEU A 178 -9.87 -0.85 8.05
N ASP A 179 -9.53 0.43 7.98
CA ASP A 179 -9.89 1.42 9.01
C ASP A 179 -11.41 1.53 9.18
N GLY A 180 -12.15 1.60 8.07
CA GLY A 180 -13.62 1.60 8.10
C GLY A 180 -14.24 0.31 8.65
N LEU A 181 -13.52 -0.81 8.59
CA LEU A 181 -13.98 -2.13 9.02
C LEU A 181 -13.56 -2.50 10.45
N GLN A 182 -12.82 -1.65 11.16
CA GLN A 182 -12.29 -1.93 12.51
C GLN A 182 -13.33 -2.51 13.48
N LYS A 183 -14.56 -1.97 13.50
CA LYS A 183 -15.64 -2.50 14.35
C LYS A 183 -16.00 -3.96 14.04
N ARG A 184 -16.00 -4.36 12.77
CA ARG A 184 -16.26 -5.74 12.35
C ARG A 184 -15.05 -6.64 12.63
N LEU A 185 -13.84 -6.13 12.38
CA LEU A 185 -12.59 -6.86 12.59
C LEU A 185 -12.35 -7.20 14.07
N ASN A 186 -12.81 -6.34 14.98
CA ASN A 186 -12.73 -6.51 16.43
C ASN A 186 -13.99 -7.16 17.05
N SER A 187 -14.93 -7.63 16.22
CA SER A 187 -16.14 -8.30 16.71
C SER A 187 -15.85 -9.76 17.08
N ASN A 188 -16.69 -10.35 17.94
CA ASN A 188 -16.56 -11.75 18.33
C ASN A 188 -16.69 -12.72 17.13
N ALA A 189 -17.44 -12.32 16.09
CA ALA A 189 -17.60 -13.11 14.86
C ALA A 189 -16.30 -13.25 14.05
N ALA A 190 -15.27 -12.43 14.32
CA ALA A 190 -13.99 -12.48 13.63
C ALA A 190 -13.28 -13.84 13.79
N ALA A 191 -13.40 -14.47 14.97
CA ALA A 191 -12.82 -15.78 15.22
C ALA A 191 -13.56 -16.87 14.43
N ASP A 192 -14.89 -16.82 14.42
CA ASP A 192 -15.74 -17.77 13.71
C ASP A 192 -15.49 -17.70 12.20
N ASN A 193 -15.41 -16.49 11.63
CA ASN A 193 -15.10 -16.28 10.22
C ASN A 193 -13.76 -16.91 9.82
N ARG A 194 -12.71 -16.75 10.65
CA ARG A 194 -11.40 -17.38 10.42
C ARG A 194 -11.52 -18.90 10.45
N GLY A 195 -12.26 -19.45 11.41
CA GLY A 195 -12.51 -20.89 11.53
C GLY A 195 -13.23 -21.45 10.29
N MET A 196 -14.27 -20.76 9.82
CA MET A 196 -15.00 -21.14 8.61
C MET A 196 -14.10 -21.13 7.37
N LEU A 197 -13.27 -20.10 7.21
CA LEU A 197 -12.31 -20.04 6.11
C LEU A 197 -11.31 -21.19 6.18
N ILE A 198 -10.72 -21.46 7.34
CA ILE A 198 -9.79 -22.58 7.52
C ILE A 198 -10.47 -23.90 7.14
N GLY A 199 -11.67 -24.17 7.67
CA GLY A 199 -12.43 -25.38 7.34
C GLY A 199 -12.70 -25.53 5.84
N LYS A 200 -13.12 -24.44 5.18
CA LYS A 200 -13.38 -24.42 3.73
C LYS A 200 -12.11 -24.69 2.92
N VAL A 201 -11.02 -23.98 3.24
CA VAL A 201 -9.74 -24.09 2.53
C VAL A 201 -9.13 -25.48 2.71
N THR A 202 -9.16 -26.04 3.93
CA THR A 202 -8.70 -27.41 4.19
C THR A 202 -9.51 -28.43 3.41
N LYS A 203 -10.84 -28.30 3.37
CA LYS A 203 -11.71 -29.21 2.61
C LYS A 203 -11.47 -29.14 1.11
N ASN A 204 -11.18 -27.96 0.56
CA ASN A 204 -10.94 -27.78 -0.88
C ASN A 204 -9.55 -28.24 -1.34
N LEU A 205 -8.61 -28.46 -0.40
CA LEU A 205 -7.25 -28.91 -0.70
C LEU A 205 -7.14 -30.44 -0.78
N THR A 206 -8.02 -31.16 -0.07
CA THR A 206 -8.09 -32.63 0.00
C THR A 206 -9.08 -33.20 -0.98
#